data_AF-A0A4Z0ABK8-F1
#
_entry.id   AF-A0A4Z0ABK8-F1
#
_cell.length_a   1.000
_cell.length_b   1.000
_cell.length_c   1.000
_cell.angle_alpha   90.00
_cell.angle_beta   90.00
_cell.angle_gamma   90.00
#
_symmetry.space_group_name_H-M   'P 1'
#
loop_
_entity.id
_entity.type
_entity.pdbx_description
1 polymer ?
#
loop_
_entity_poly.entity_id
_entity_poly.type
_entity_poly.pdbx_seq_one_letter_code
_entity_poly.pdbx_strand_id
1 'polypeptide(L)'
;MSVDEKIEHIVDNTSCVMRIMPTRSTSYTHLRDAFIRSLQTRQKLGRERGTLSPEEQLAVQSPISKLKTIFPNAPLAKHTPLDLLLTAPDPKQPRCLIVRDLGVVPNDWVGRELMMAYFDGQGNSPALKKAVVEKLENFGTDA
;
A
#
# COMPACT_ATOMS: atom_id res chain seq x y z
N MET A 1 14.33 -6.73 -16.59
CA MET A 1 13.52 -5.90 -15.68
C MET A 1 14.42 -5.32 -14.61
N SER A 2 14.37 -4.01 -14.40
CA SER A 2 14.97 -3.34 -13.24
C SER A 2 14.33 -3.84 -11.94
N VAL A 3 14.95 -3.58 -10.79
CA VAL A 3 14.37 -3.96 -9.49
C VAL A 3 13.03 -3.27 -9.26
N ASP A 4 12.91 -2.00 -9.62
CA ASP A 4 11.65 -1.26 -9.50
C ASP A 4 10.55 -1.87 -10.39
N GLU A 5 10.88 -2.27 -11.63
CA GLU A 5 9.96 -2.99 -12.51
C GLU A 5 9.55 -4.35 -11.94
N LYS A 6 10.46 -5.08 -11.27
CA LYS A 6 10.13 -6.35 -10.58
C LYS A 6 9.16 -6.11 -9.43
N ILE A 7 9.37 -5.05 -8.63
CA ILE A 7 8.48 -4.69 -7.52
C ILE A 7 7.09 -4.35 -8.07
N GLU A 8 7.01 -3.47 -9.07
CA GLU A 8 5.75 -3.10 -9.71
C GLU A 8 5.04 -4.33 -10.28
N HIS A 9 5.77 -5.20 -10.99
CA HIS A 9 5.22 -6.42 -11.53
C HIS A 9 4.65 -7.34 -10.45
N ILE A 10 5.34 -7.53 -9.32
CA ILE A 10 4.83 -8.32 -8.20
C ILE A 10 3.55 -7.70 -7.65
N VAL A 11 3.55 -6.40 -7.37
CA VAL A 11 2.38 -5.70 -6.81
C VAL A 11 1.19 -5.77 -7.76
N ASP A 12 1.41 -5.63 -9.06
CA ASP A 12 0.35 -5.58 -10.07
C ASP A 12 -0.24 -6.95 -10.39
N ASN A 13 0.56 -8.02 -10.31
CA ASN A 13 0.16 -9.33 -10.80
C ASN A 13 -0.14 -10.36 -9.69
N THR A 14 0.09 -10.02 -8.43
CA THR A 14 -0.06 -10.98 -7.31
C THR A 14 -0.80 -10.38 -6.13
N SER A 15 -1.29 -11.22 -5.21
CA SER A 15 -1.72 -10.75 -3.90
C SER A 15 -0.51 -10.35 -3.06
N CYS A 16 -0.59 -9.23 -2.35
CA CYS A 16 0.49 -8.76 -1.49
C CYS A 16 0.01 -8.58 -0.05
N VAL A 17 0.81 -9.01 0.93
CA VAL A 17 0.54 -8.78 2.35
C VAL A 17 1.66 -7.94 2.95
N MET A 18 1.28 -6.85 3.60
CA MET A 18 2.16 -6.02 4.41
C MET A 18 1.79 -6.20 5.89
N ARG A 19 2.70 -6.77 6.69
CA ARG A 19 2.53 -6.87 8.15
C ARG A 19 3.33 -5.78 8.84
N ILE A 20 2.63 -4.94 9.61
CA ILE A 20 3.23 -3.86 10.39
C ILE A 20 3.26 -4.30 11.86
N MET A 21 4.45 -4.33 12.44
CA MET A 21 4.68 -4.67 13.85
C MET A 21 5.14 -3.42 14.61
N PRO A 22 4.29 -2.79 15.44
CA PRO A 22 4.68 -1.63 16.23
C PRO A 22 5.78 -2.00 17.24
N THR A 23 6.92 -1.32 17.15
CA THR A 23 8.03 -1.46 18.12
C THR A 23 7.88 -0.53 19.33
N ARG A 24 6.85 0.33 19.32
CA ARG A 24 6.42 1.16 20.43
C ARG A 24 4.89 1.28 20.40
N SER A 25 4.28 1.67 21.51
CA SER A 25 2.85 1.97 21.55
C SER A 25 2.48 3.04 20.53
N THR A 26 1.37 2.84 19.84
CA THR A 26 0.85 3.78 18.84
C THR A 26 -0.68 3.76 18.85
N SER A 27 -1.33 4.32 17.84
CA SER A 27 -2.79 4.26 17.68
C SER A 27 -3.17 3.96 16.24
N TYR A 28 -4.37 3.39 16.07
CA TYR A 28 -4.95 3.19 14.75
C TYR A 28 -5.13 4.53 14.01
N THR A 29 -5.47 5.60 14.74
CA THR A 29 -5.51 6.97 14.22
C THR A 29 -4.15 7.42 13.63
N HIS A 30 -3.05 7.17 14.34
CA HIS A 30 -1.72 7.54 13.85
C HIS A 30 -1.33 6.79 12.56
N LEU A 31 -1.61 5.48 12.49
CA LEU A 31 -1.36 4.68 11.30
C LEU A 31 -2.25 5.10 10.13
N ARG A 32 -3.56 5.28 10.38
CA ARG A 32 -4.52 5.81 9.40
C ARG A 32 -4.00 7.10 8.78
N ASP A 33 -3.64 8.08 9.60
CA ASP A 33 -3.21 9.38 9.11
C ASP A 33 -1.91 9.28 8.30
N ALA A 34 -1.01 8.35 8.65
CA ALA A 34 0.17 8.05 7.85
C ALA A 34 -0.18 7.46 6.48
N PHE A 35 -1.10 6.48 6.42
CA PHE A 35 -1.56 5.91 5.15
C PHE A 35 -2.24 6.93 4.25
N ILE A 36 -3.08 7.81 4.82
CA ILE A 36 -3.73 8.88 4.06
C ILE A 36 -2.69 9.85 3.49
N ARG A 37 -1.68 10.25 4.28
CA ARG A 37 -0.59 11.10 3.77
C ARG A 37 0.19 10.41 2.64
N SER A 38 0.51 9.12 2.78
CA SER A 38 1.17 8.36 1.71
C SER A 38 0.35 8.36 0.43
N LEU A 39 -0.96 8.09 0.52
CA LEU A 39 -1.85 8.10 -0.65
C LEU A 39 -1.92 9.48 -1.31
N GLN A 40 -1.97 10.57 -0.53
CA GLN A 40 -1.92 11.93 -1.08
C GLN A 40 -0.62 12.21 -1.85
N THR A 41 0.52 11.76 -1.33
CA THR A 41 1.80 11.84 -2.05
C THR A 41 1.75 11.04 -3.36
N ARG A 42 1.17 9.84 -3.34
CA ARG A 42 1.00 9.00 -4.55
C ARG A 42 0.04 9.62 -5.56
N GLN A 43 -1.03 10.29 -5.14
CA GLN A 43 -1.92 11.05 -6.04
C GLN A 43 -1.15 12.15 -6.76
N LYS A 44 -0.34 12.92 -6.02
CA LYS A 44 0.49 13.99 -6.58
C LYS A 44 1.45 13.43 -7.65
N LEU A 45 2.12 12.32 -7.34
CA LEU A 45 3.05 11.66 -8.28
C LEU A 45 2.34 11.08 -9.50
N GLY A 46 1.17 10.46 -9.32
CA GLY A 46 0.37 9.94 -10.43
C GLY A 46 -0.07 11.06 -11.38
N ARG A 47 -0.43 12.23 -10.85
CA ARG A 47 -0.71 13.42 -11.65
C ARG A 47 0.52 13.89 -12.42
N GLU A 48 1.66 14.00 -11.75
CA GLU A 48 2.92 14.45 -12.37
C GLU A 48 3.42 13.50 -13.46
N ARG A 49 3.14 12.19 -13.32
CA ARG A 49 3.49 11.16 -14.30
C ARG A 49 2.43 10.94 -15.38
N GLY A 50 1.27 11.58 -15.27
CA GLY A 50 0.14 11.38 -16.18
C GLY A 50 -0.53 10.00 -16.07
N THR A 51 -0.25 9.23 -15.01
CA THR A 51 -0.83 7.90 -14.77
C THR A 51 -2.13 7.94 -13.96
N LEU A 52 -2.59 9.13 -13.59
CA LEU A 52 -3.84 9.34 -12.88
C LEU A 52 -4.56 10.57 -13.45
N SER A 53 -5.61 10.32 -14.22
CA SER A 53 -6.42 11.36 -14.85
C SER A 53 -7.19 12.21 -13.83
N PRO A 54 -7.65 13.43 -14.18
CA PRO A 54 -8.45 14.26 -13.28
C PRO A 54 -9.75 13.59 -12.79
N GLU A 55 -10.39 12.79 -13.64
CA GLU A 55 -11.60 12.04 -13.28
C GLU A 55 -11.28 10.95 -12.25
N GLU A 56 -10.21 10.18 -12.47
CA GLU A 56 -9.77 9.17 -11.52
C GLU A 56 -9.34 9.79 -10.18
N GLN A 57 -8.70 10.96 -10.18
CA GLN A 57 -8.34 11.70 -8.96
C GLN A 57 -9.56 12.03 -8.10
N LEU A 58 -10.68 12.37 -8.73
CA LEU A 58 -11.94 12.62 -8.05
C LEU A 58 -12.56 11.30 -7.57
N ALA A 59 -12.56 10.26 -8.41
CA ALA A 59 -13.14 8.96 -8.11
C ALA A 59 -12.48 8.27 -6.91
N VAL A 60 -11.16 8.41 -6.73
CA VAL A 60 -10.43 7.79 -5.61
C VAL A 60 -10.68 8.47 -4.25
N GLN A 61 -11.28 9.67 -4.20
CA GLN A 61 -11.55 10.37 -2.93
C GLN A 61 -12.52 9.61 -2.02
N SER A 62 -13.53 8.96 -2.60
CA SER A 62 -14.50 8.15 -1.85
C SER A 62 -13.85 6.90 -1.25
N PRO A 63 -13.10 6.07 -2.01
CA PRO A 63 -12.28 4.99 -1.47
C PRO A 63 -11.29 5.42 -0.37
N ILE A 64 -10.59 6.56 -0.53
CA ILE A 64 -9.68 7.10 0.50
C ILE A 64 -10.47 7.48 1.77
N SER A 65 -11.65 8.09 1.61
CA SER A 65 -12.53 8.41 2.74
C SER A 65 -13.01 7.14 3.45
N LYS A 66 -13.34 6.09 2.71
CA LYS A 66 -13.69 4.77 3.28
C LYS A 66 -12.51 4.18 4.07
N LEU A 67 -11.29 4.25 3.52
CA LEU A 67 -10.09 3.83 4.25
C LEU A 67 -9.94 4.59 5.57
N LYS A 68 -10.28 5.88 5.60
CA LYS A 68 -10.23 6.68 6.84
C LYS A 68 -11.24 6.19 7.90
N THR A 69 -12.42 5.74 7.50
CA THR A 69 -13.51 5.38 8.44
C THR A 69 -13.37 3.99 9.06
N ILE A 70 -12.62 3.07 8.45
CA ILE A 70 -12.45 1.71 9.00
C ILE A 70 -11.51 1.65 10.22
N PHE A 71 -10.68 2.68 10.43
CA PHE A 71 -9.76 2.71 11.57
C PHE A 71 -10.45 3.25 12.82
N PRO A 72 -10.47 2.50 13.94
CA PRO A 72 -11.07 2.96 15.18
C PRO A 72 -10.22 4.05 15.82
N ASN A 73 -10.85 4.87 16.66
CA ASN A 73 -10.12 5.80 17.53
C ASN A 73 -9.67 5.07 18.80
N ALA A 74 -8.68 4.19 18.67
CA ALA A 74 -8.19 3.34 19.75
C ALA A 74 -6.65 3.21 19.74
N PRO A 75 -6.02 2.90 20.88
CA PRO A 75 -4.61 2.57 20.93
C PRO A 75 -4.33 1.24 20.21
N LEU A 76 -3.13 1.13 19.66
CA LEU A 76 -2.57 -0.12 19.13
C LEU A 76 -1.32 -0.46 19.96
N ALA A 77 -1.39 -1.59 20.66
CA ALA A 77 -0.34 -2.02 21.56
C ALA A 77 0.93 -2.42 20.78
N LYS A 78 2.08 -2.25 21.44
CA LYS A 78 3.35 -2.77 20.95
C LYS A 78 3.21 -4.27 20.61
N HIS A 79 3.84 -4.70 19.52
CA HIS A 79 3.80 -6.08 19.02
C HIS A 79 2.43 -6.61 18.57
N THR A 80 1.37 -5.79 18.58
CA THR A 80 0.10 -6.19 17.95
C THR A 80 0.20 -5.95 16.44
N PRO A 81 0.11 -6.99 15.59
CA PRO A 81 0.24 -6.84 14.15
C PRO A 81 -0.93 -6.08 13.55
N LEU A 82 -0.66 -5.21 12.58
CA LEU A 82 -1.64 -4.74 11.61
C LEU A 82 -1.27 -5.30 10.24
N ASP A 83 -2.18 -6.06 9.64
CA ASP A 83 -1.98 -6.69 8.33
C ASP A 83 -2.81 -5.97 7.26
N LEU A 84 -2.14 -5.56 6.18
CA LEU A 84 -2.75 -5.02 4.97
C LEU A 84 -2.62 -6.09 3.88
N LEU A 85 -3.73 -6.55 3.32
CA LEU A 85 -3.76 -7.50 2.23
C LEU A 85 -4.33 -6.82 0.98
N LEU A 86 -3.57 -6.79 -0.09
CA LEU A 86 -4.04 -6.47 -1.42
C LEU A 86 -4.37 -7.78 -2.13
N THR A 87 -5.61 -7.96 -2.55
CA THR A 87 -6.04 -9.18 -3.27
C THR A 87 -5.33 -9.30 -4.61
N ALA A 88 -5.25 -10.52 -5.17
CA ALA A 88 -4.78 -10.72 -6.52
C ALA A 88 -5.66 -9.95 -7.54
N PRO A 89 -5.11 -9.55 -8.70
CA PRO A 89 -5.92 -8.98 -9.79
C PRO A 89 -6.99 -9.99 -10.25
N ASP A 90 -8.17 -9.47 -10.56
CA ASP A 90 -9.30 -10.26 -11.07
C ASP A 90 -9.94 -9.47 -12.24
N PRO A 91 -10.07 -10.06 -13.45
CA PRO A 91 -10.69 -9.37 -14.57
C PRO A 91 -12.18 -9.04 -14.37
N LYS A 92 -12.84 -9.63 -13.36
CA LYS A 92 -14.28 -9.46 -13.12
C LYS A 92 -14.60 -8.43 -12.04
N GLN A 93 -13.63 -8.04 -11.22
CA GLN A 93 -13.88 -7.15 -10.08
C GLN A 93 -12.64 -6.34 -9.70
N PRO A 94 -12.82 -5.11 -9.17
CA PRO A 94 -11.74 -4.35 -8.61
C PRO A 94 -11.02 -5.10 -7.47
N ARG A 95 -9.71 -4.92 -7.36
CA ARG A 95 -8.90 -5.39 -6.25
C ARG A 95 -9.34 -4.73 -4.95
N CYS A 96 -9.20 -5.47 -3.87
CA CYS A 96 -9.54 -5.01 -2.53
C CYS A 96 -8.29 -4.83 -1.69
N LEU A 97 -8.22 -3.71 -0.99
CA LEU A 97 -7.35 -3.55 0.19
C LEU A 97 -8.14 -3.99 1.43
N ILE A 98 -7.72 -5.08 2.03
CA ILE A 98 -8.25 -5.62 3.28
C ILE A 98 -7.30 -5.19 4.40
N VAL A 99 -7.82 -4.41 5.35
CA VAL A 99 -7.14 -4.15 6.61
C VAL A 99 -7.69 -5.15 7.61
N ARG A 100 -6.88 -6.15 7.97
CA ARG A 100 -7.36 -7.30 8.74
C ARG A 100 -8.03 -6.83 10.03
N ASP A 101 -9.19 -7.41 10.31
CA ASP A 101 -10.03 -7.11 11.48
C ASP A 101 -10.66 -5.71 11.51
N LEU A 102 -10.38 -4.83 10.54
CA LEU A 102 -10.89 -3.45 10.51
C LEU A 102 -11.84 -3.18 9.33
N GLY A 103 -11.57 -3.72 8.14
CA GLY A 103 -12.48 -3.56 7.00
C GLY A 103 -11.84 -3.71 5.62
N VAL A 104 -12.64 -3.44 4.59
CA VAL A 104 -12.27 -3.66 3.17
C VAL A 104 -12.55 -2.42 2.33
N VAL A 105 -11.59 -2.05 1.48
CA VAL A 105 -11.69 -0.96 0.51
C VAL A 105 -11.57 -1.52 -0.91
N PRO A 106 -12.69 -1.66 -1.66
CA PRO A 106 -12.70 -2.18 -3.03
C PRO A 106 -12.31 -1.08 -4.02
N ASN A 107 -11.01 -0.95 -4.30
CA ASN A 107 -10.47 -0.02 -5.28
C ASN A 107 -9.00 -0.38 -5.61
N ASP A 108 -8.73 -0.64 -6.89
CA ASP A 108 -7.41 -1.00 -7.39
C ASP A 108 -6.35 0.02 -7.02
N TRP A 109 -6.64 1.29 -7.28
CA TRP A 109 -5.69 2.37 -7.08
C TRP A 109 -5.28 2.51 -5.61
N VAL A 110 -6.25 2.59 -4.68
CA VAL A 110 -5.93 2.74 -3.24
C VAL A 110 -5.10 1.58 -2.72
N GLY A 111 -5.45 0.35 -3.07
CA GLY A 111 -4.72 -0.83 -2.61
C GLY A 111 -3.31 -0.90 -3.19
N ARG A 112 -3.19 -0.74 -4.51
CA ARG A 112 -1.90 -0.73 -5.23
C ARG A 112 -0.99 0.37 -4.72
N GLU A 113 -1.46 1.61 -4.67
CA GLU A 113 -0.64 2.76 -4.33
C GLU A 113 -0.22 2.78 -2.86
N LEU A 114 -1.03 2.22 -1.96
CA LEU A 114 -0.60 2.04 -0.58
C LEU A 114 0.57 1.05 -0.46
N MET A 115 0.58 -0.02 -1.26
CA MET A 115 1.73 -0.94 -1.34
C MET A 115 2.94 -0.24 -1.95
N MET A 116 2.76 0.47 -3.07
CA MET A 116 3.84 1.19 -3.76
C MET A 116 4.46 2.30 -2.91
N ALA A 117 3.73 2.89 -1.96
CA ALA A 117 4.27 3.87 -1.01
C ALA A 117 5.41 3.32 -0.13
N TYR A 118 5.56 2.00 0.00
CA TYR A 118 6.70 1.38 0.69
C TYR A 118 7.98 1.34 -0.15
N PHE A 119 7.89 1.56 -1.46
CA PHE A 119 9.00 1.43 -2.40
C PHE A 119 9.36 2.75 -3.09
N ASP A 120 8.53 3.79 -2.96
CA ASP A 120 8.77 5.09 -3.55
C ASP A 120 9.71 5.97 -2.73
N GLY A 121 10.66 6.66 -3.36
CA GLY A 121 11.68 7.46 -2.64
C GLY A 121 12.42 6.62 -1.60
N GLN A 122 12.36 7.02 -0.31
CA GLN A 122 12.90 6.22 0.81
C GLN A 122 11.93 5.13 1.32
N GLY A 123 10.69 5.14 0.85
CA GLY A 123 9.62 4.26 1.31
C GLY A 123 9.11 4.63 2.70
N ASN A 124 7.87 4.20 3.01
CA ASN A 124 7.34 4.25 4.38
C ASN A 124 8.17 3.41 5.38
N SER A 125 8.96 2.46 4.88
CA SER A 125 9.91 1.66 5.66
C SER A 125 11.21 1.47 4.85
N PRO A 126 12.23 2.30 5.08
CA PRO A 126 13.51 2.18 4.36
C PRO A 126 14.16 0.82 4.52
N ALA A 127 14.04 0.22 5.71
CA ALA A 127 14.56 -1.13 5.97
C ALA A 127 13.84 -2.20 5.15
N LEU A 128 12.51 -2.10 4.99
CA LEU A 128 11.76 -3.01 4.14
C LEU A 128 12.16 -2.83 2.68
N LYS A 129 12.20 -1.59 2.18
CA LYS A 129 12.58 -1.30 0.80
C LYS A 129 13.94 -1.91 0.48
N LYS A 130 14.94 -1.64 1.32
CA LYS A 130 16.30 -2.19 1.18
C LYS A 130 16.28 -3.73 1.11
N ALA A 131 15.63 -4.38 2.07
CA ALA A 131 15.58 -5.85 2.11
C ALA A 131 14.87 -6.47 0.91
N VAL A 132 13.86 -5.81 0.34
CA VAL A 132 13.17 -6.26 -0.88
C VAL A 132 14.06 -6.06 -2.10
N VAL A 133 14.71 -4.91 -2.23
CA VAL A 133 15.63 -4.60 -3.33
C VAL A 133 16.76 -5.62 -3.39
N GLU A 134 17.47 -5.83 -2.28
CA GLU A 134 18.58 -6.79 -2.18
C GLU A 134 18.16 -8.22 -2.56
N LYS A 135 16.94 -8.63 -2.19
CA LYS A 135 16.40 -9.95 -2.57
C LYS A 135 16.06 -10.04 -4.06
N LEU A 136 15.54 -8.97 -4.65
CA LEU A 136 15.10 -8.96 -6.04
C LEU A 136 16.23 -8.73 -7.05
N GLU A 137 17.37 -8.21 -6.63
CA GLU A 137 18.57 -8.07 -7.46
C GLU A 137 18.97 -9.42 -8.08
N ASN A 138 19.05 -10.47 -7.26
CA ASN A 138 19.46 -11.81 -7.71
C ASN A 138 18.27 -12.77 -7.95
N PHE A 139 17.04 -12.29 -7.85
CA PHE A 139 15.87 -13.13 -8.06
C PHE A 139 15.65 -13.40 -9.56
N GLY A 140 15.66 -14.69 -9.93
CA GLY A 140 15.41 -15.17 -11.29
C GLY A 140 16.62 -15.07 -12.24
N THR A 141 17.83 -14.86 -11.72
CA THR A 141 19.07 -14.80 -12.50
C THR A 141 19.83 -16.14 -12.56
N ASP A 142 19.40 -17.14 -11.79
CA ASP A 142 19.93 -18.50 -11.90
C ASP A 142 19.10 -19.27 -12.95
N ALA A 143 19.58 -19.24 -14.19
CA ALA A 143 19.23 -20.15 -15.27
C ALA A 143 20.51 -20.83 -15.77
#